data_AF-V2UQ39-F1
#
_entry.id   AF-V2UQ39-F1
#
_cell.length_a   1.000
_cell.length_b   1.000
_cell.length_c   1.000
_cell.angle_alpha   90.00
_cell.angle_beta   90.00
_cell.angle_gamma   90.00
#
_symmetry.space_group_name_H-M   'P 1'
#
loop_
_entity.id
_entity.type
_entity.pdbx_description
1 polymer ?
#
loop_
_entity_poly.entity_id
_entity_poly.type
_entity_poly.pdbx_seq_one_letter_code
_entity_poly.pdbx_strand_id
1 'polypeptide(L)'
;MRQLYRRTIFSGKTIRRYSTTILLLGSMSSYVSAQAIHDMYADKSFDHALQQSMVAEFSLAYDDIATALHNYTVLAIQSNSTTIKQRALDVALEYNDFQSALDIATHWVEQEPKDVPALFYLSHIALKTHEYELAATTLDKILNIDPTADLEQILAGIAPEQAQDREVLLNALRTSKERDNPSILALIAGLEAQDGLYEQALNNINKALRQRSKSTSFILMKANLLMALRDDTETQKWFAQASRKNKTNIDIRLAEARYYIQINQQQQALNKLESIIKDYPKTEEALFIAGLTSIDLKQYEKAEQYLVELRLSAKYQNEAYYYLAINAQRKQHYETAKAYYRLVDGSLYIVSRRNMITIFEKQGQLNDALRFLTQERVNYPQHASFLYQAQADILKKTDNKKAALTLLDEAIKSLPDDPELIYAEVLLLDPYTDRDKLDKTLKQLLIIEPNSPTYLNAYAYTLALQNRRLKEARKYAELALNFAPEQASILDTLGYIAFLQNDFDTAAKVLGQAYSISQNINIGIRYAKALYMQGALTQFSEVLQQLKQKHANAPQLQQLDSLILPITVKKS
;
A
#
# COMPACT_ATOMS: atom_id res chain seq x y z
N MET A 1 -1.90 -6.71 -9.06
CA MET A 1 -2.71 -7.46 -8.07
C MET A 1 -2.06 -7.29 -6.69
N ARG A 2 -2.74 -6.58 -5.79
CA ARG A 2 -2.28 -5.93 -4.53
C ARG A 2 -1.83 -4.46 -4.68
N GLN A 3 -2.81 -3.58 -4.82
CA GLN A 3 -2.87 -2.21 -4.27
C GLN A 3 -4.12 -1.53 -4.83
N LEU A 4 -5.26 -1.79 -4.20
CA LEU A 4 -6.49 -1.00 -4.34
C LEU A 4 -7.07 -0.80 -2.93
N TYR A 5 -6.27 -0.21 -2.03
CA TYR A 5 -6.82 0.39 -0.82
C TYR A 5 -7.47 1.72 -1.24
N ARG A 6 -8.79 1.70 -1.36
CA ARG A 6 -9.61 2.89 -1.56
C ARG A 6 -9.53 3.77 -0.31
N ARG A 7 -8.92 4.94 -0.42
CA ARG A 7 -9.32 6.11 0.39
C ARG A 7 -10.64 6.62 -0.17
N THR A 8 -11.75 6.29 0.47
CA THR A 8 -13.06 6.90 0.22
C THR A 8 -13.12 8.25 0.92
N ILE A 9 -13.08 9.31 0.13
CA ILE A 9 -13.39 10.68 0.56
C ILE A 9 -14.91 10.79 0.65
N PHE A 10 -15.39 11.16 1.85
CA PHE A 10 -16.80 11.40 2.17
C PHE A 10 -17.43 12.45 1.24
N SER A 11 -18.47 12.06 0.50
CA SER A 11 -19.38 13.01 -0.15
C SER A 11 -20.83 12.64 0.16
N GLY A 12 -21.29 13.02 1.35
CA GLY A 12 -22.70 13.05 1.74
C GLY A 12 -23.03 14.42 2.32
N LYS A 13 -23.75 15.24 1.56
CA LYS A 13 -24.28 16.52 2.04
C LYS A 13 -25.34 16.27 3.11
N THR A 14 -24.92 16.27 4.37
CA THR A 14 -25.59 16.71 5.63
C THR A 14 -25.01 15.96 6.83
N ILE A 15 -23.69 16.00 6.99
CA ILE A 15 -23.05 15.90 8.30
C ILE A 15 -22.39 17.27 8.47
N ARG A 16 -22.92 18.08 9.39
CA ARG A 16 -22.27 19.34 9.76
C ARG A 16 -20.87 18.98 10.26
N ARG A 17 -19.88 19.56 9.58
CA ARG A 17 -18.46 19.52 9.89
C ARG A 17 -18.22 19.64 11.40
N TYR A 18 -17.67 18.60 12.00
CA TYR A 18 -16.84 18.72 13.20
C TYR A 18 -15.59 17.89 12.98
N SER A 19 -14.63 18.49 12.28
CA SER A 19 -13.24 18.09 12.37
C SER A 19 -12.36 19.27 11.94
N THR A 20 -11.50 19.67 12.87
CA THR A 20 -10.30 20.52 12.73
C THR A 20 -10.51 21.97 12.27
N THR A 21 -10.69 22.88 13.23
CA THR A 21 -9.88 24.11 13.47
C THR A 21 -10.50 24.82 14.67
N ILE A 22 -9.85 24.84 15.82
CA ILE A 22 -9.74 25.94 16.80
C ILE A 22 -8.72 25.45 17.85
N LEU A 23 -7.46 25.80 17.63
CA LEU A 23 -6.55 26.15 18.72
C LEU A 23 -6.26 27.64 18.47
N LEU A 24 -6.38 28.43 19.54
CA LEU A 24 -6.17 29.88 19.64
C LEU A 24 -7.28 30.79 19.09
N LEU A 25 -8.36 30.91 19.85
CA LEU A 25 -8.83 32.23 20.28
C LEU A 25 -9.17 32.16 21.77
N GLY A 26 -8.26 32.67 22.59
CA GLY A 26 -8.55 33.00 23.97
C GLY A 26 -9.54 34.16 24.06
N SER A 27 -10.23 34.20 25.19
CA SER A 27 -10.94 35.34 25.78
C SER A 27 -12.08 35.99 24.97
N MET A 28 -13.22 36.12 25.68
CA MET A 28 -14.38 36.97 25.40
C MET A 28 -15.52 36.35 24.58
N SER A 29 -16.45 35.68 25.28
CA SER A 29 -17.87 36.06 25.28
C SER A 29 -18.70 35.09 26.13
N SER A 30 -18.94 35.47 27.38
CA SER A 30 -20.07 34.95 28.17
C SER A 30 -20.45 35.95 29.25
N TYR A 31 -21.03 37.06 28.82
CA TYR A 31 -21.98 37.79 29.66
C TYR A 31 -23.37 37.59 29.05
N VAL A 32 -24.35 37.42 29.96
CA VAL A 32 -25.79 37.20 29.74
C VAL A 32 -26.13 35.71 29.50
N SER A 33 -26.81 34.97 30.38
CA SER A 33 -27.59 35.30 31.58
C SER A 33 -27.54 34.09 32.53
N ALA A 34 -26.66 34.15 33.53
CA ALA A 34 -26.64 33.22 34.65
C ALA A 34 -27.61 33.75 35.73
N GLN A 35 -28.90 33.47 35.59
CA GLN A 35 -29.90 33.77 36.63
C GLN A 35 -31.12 32.88 36.42
N ALA A 36 -31.01 31.60 36.81
CA ALA A 36 -32.14 30.73 37.21
C ALA A 36 -31.73 29.26 37.51
N ILE A 37 -30.50 28.94 37.93
CA ILE A 37 -30.15 27.56 38.37
C ILE A 37 -29.33 27.58 39.68
N HIS A 38 -29.53 28.60 40.54
CA HIS A 38 -28.68 28.77 41.71
C HIS A 38 -29.22 28.14 43.01
N ASP A 39 -30.43 27.59 43.04
CA ASP A 39 -30.99 27.20 44.33
C ASP A 39 -30.82 25.71 44.66
N MET A 40 -29.77 25.47 45.46
CA MET A 40 -29.72 24.58 46.64
C MET A 40 -28.96 23.24 46.60
N TYR A 41 -28.28 22.86 45.51
CA TYR A 41 -27.25 21.78 45.55
C TYR A 41 -25.98 22.04 44.69
N ALA A 42 -25.88 23.18 44.01
CA ALA A 42 -24.96 23.36 42.87
C ALA A 42 -23.55 23.91 43.20
N ASP A 43 -23.39 24.67 44.30
CA ASP A 43 -22.22 25.56 44.44
C ASP A 43 -20.89 24.82 44.70
N LYS A 44 -20.90 23.76 45.52
CA LYS A 44 -19.71 22.91 45.75
C LYS A 44 -19.42 21.93 44.60
N SER A 45 -20.45 21.53 43.87
CA SER A 45 -20.32 20.57 42.76
C SER A 45 -19.72 21.24 41.52
N PHE A 46 -20.03 22.52 41.29
CA PHE A 46 -19.53 23.27 40.14
C PHE A 46 -18.04 23.63 40.27
N ASP A 47 -17.62 24.15 41.43
CA ASP A 47 -16.21 24.48 41.70
C ASP A 47 -15.30 23.26 41.60
N HIS A 48 -15.78 22.10 42.10
CA HIS A 48 -15.04 20.85 42.02
C HIS A 48 -14.93 20.33 40.57
N ALA A 49 -16.01 20.40 39.79
CA ALA A 49 -15.99 19.97 38.38
C ALA A 49 -15.11 20.87 37.50
N LEU A 50 -15.13 22.18 37.75
CA LEU A 50 -14.24 23.13 37.07
C LEU A 50 -12.78 22.89 37.44
N GLN A 51 -12.48 22.69 38.73
CA GLN A 51 -11.14 22.36 39.19
C GLN A 51 -10.62 21.07 38.55
N GLN A 52 -11.42 20.01 38.56
CA GLN A 52 -11.06 18.73 37.94
C GLN A 52 -10.86 18.86 36.43
N SER A 53 -11.67 19.69 35.75
CA SER A 53 -11.52 19.92 34.31
C SER A 53 -10.20 20.64 34.00
N MET A 54 -9.83 21.62 34.83
CA MET A 54 -8.53 22.30 34.71
C MET A 54 -7.36 21.36 34.98
N VAL A 55 -7.45 20.52 36.02
CA VAL A 55 -6.43 19.50 36.31
C VAL A 55 -6.26 18.58 35.10
N ALA A 56 -7.37 18.12 34.50
CA ALA A 56 -7.31 17.24 33.35
C ALA A 56 -6.67 17.91 32.11
N GLU A 57 -7.06 19.15 31.76
CA GLU A 57 -6.47 19.86 30.61
C GLU A 57 -5.00 20.23 30.83
N PHE A 58 -4.60 20.62 32.06
CA PHE A 58 -3.19 20.87 32.35
C PHE A 58 -2.37 19.59 32.31
N SER A 59 -2.88 18.49 32.88
CA SER A 59 -2.22 17.17 32.78
C SER A 59 -2.00 16.76 31.32
N LEU A 60 -2.97 16.99 30.42
CA LEU A 60 -2.77 16.78 28.97
C LEU A 60 -1.66 17.67 28.40
N ALA A 61 -1.65 18.95 28.75
CA ALA A 61 -0.61 19.89 28.29
C ALA A 61 0.80 19.52 28.78
N TYR A 62 0.90 18.79 29.90
CA TYR A 62 2.14 18.29 30.47
C TYR A 62 2.45 16.81 30.13
N ASP A 63 1.67 16.18 29.23
CA ASP A 63 1.82 14.77 28.82
C ASP A 63 1.61 13.76 29.98
N ASP A 64 0.93 14.16 31.05
CA ASP A 64 0.48 13.27 32.14
C ASP A 64 -0.91 12.69 31.83
N ILE A 65 -0.90 11.72 30.92
CA ILE A 65 -2.13 11.16 30.33
C ILE A 65 -2.94 10.37 31.36
N ALA A 66 -2.28 9.66 32.27
CA ALA A 66 -2.97 8.86 33.29
C ALA A 66 -3.80 9.74 34.23
N THR A 67 -3.23 10.85 34.71
CA THR A 67 -3.95 11.81 35.55
C THR A 67 -5.07 12.50 34.78
N ALA A 68 -4.83 12.87 33.52
CA ALA A 68 -5.85 13.47 32.67
C ALA A 68 -7.06 12.53 32.48
N LEU A 69 -6.82 11.28 32.05
CA LEU A 69 -7.87 10.29 31.82
C LEU A 69 -8.65 9.95 33.08
N HIS A 70 -7.97 9.80 34.22
CA HIS A 70 -8.64 9.57 35.49
C HIS A 70 -9.64 10.69 35.81
N ASN A 71 -9.20 11.96 35.74
CA ASN A 71 -10.06 13.10 36.03
C ASN A 71 -11.20 13.24 35.02
N TYR A 72 -10.94 13.04 33.72
CA TYR A 72 -11.99 13.06 32.70
C TYR A 72 -13.01 11.95 32.87
N THR A 73 -12.58 10.74 33.24
CA THR A 73 -13.48 9.60 33.49
C THR A 73 -14.40 9.92 34.67
N VAL A 74 -13.85 10.43 35.78
CA VAL A 74 -14.64 10.88 36.94
C VAL A 74 -15.62 11.98 36.54
N LEU A 75 -15.18 12.97 35.77
CA LEU A 75 -16.02 14.07 35.29
C LEU A 75 -17.15 13.58 34.38
N ALA A 76 -16.87 12.66 33.46
CA ALA A 76 -17.88 12.10 32.56
C ALA A 76 -18.95 11.30 33.32
N ILE A 77 -18.54 10.63 34.40
CA ILE A 77 -19.46 9.87 35.26
C ILE A 77 -20.33 10.79 36.12
N GLN A 78 -19.75 11.85 36.68
CA GLN A 78 -20.44 12.72 37.64
C GLN A 78 -21.23 13.87 37.01
N SER A 79 -20.91 14.23 35.76
CA SER A 79 -21.49 15.39 35.08
C SER A 79 -22.63 15.03 34.13
N ASN A 80 -23.69 15.84 34.14
CA ASN A 80 -24.76 15.80 33.15
C ASN A 80 -24.39 16.55 31.85
N SER A 81 -23.15 17.03 31.69
CA SER A 81 -22.73 17.78 30.51
C SER A 81 -22.26 16.86 29.39
N THR A 82 -23.00 16.81 28.28
CA THR A 82 -22.64 16.07 27.06
C THR A 82 -21.25 16.49 26.53
N THR A 83 -20.89 17.78 26.62
CA THR A 83 -19.58 18.27 26.17
C THR A 83 -18.43 17.70 26.99
N ILE A 84 -18.62 17.50 28.30
CA ILE A 84 -17.61 16.90 29.17
C ILE A 84 -17.43 15.42 28.84
N LYS A 85 -18.54 14.70 28.62
CA LYS A 85 -18.51 13.29 28.21
C LYS A 85 -17.83 13.09 26.86
N GLN A 86 -18.12 13.96 25.88
CA GLN A 86 -17.46 13.97 24.58
C GLN A 86 -15.96 14.23 24.72
N ARG A 87 -15.56 15.27 25.46
CA ARG A 87 -14.13 15.57 25.67
C ARG A 87 -13.40 14.42 26.35
N ALA A 88 -14.00 13.83 27.39
CA ALA A 88 -13.43 12.68 28.08
C ALA A 88 -13.24 11.48 27.15
N LEU A 89 -14.25 11.20 26.32
CA LEU A 89 -14.20 10.12 25.34
C LEU A 89 -13.15 10.37 24.25
N ASP A 90 -13.08 11.58 23.71
CA ASP A 90 -12.10 11.96 22.69
C ASP A 90 -10.67 11.75 23.20
N VAL A 91 -10.39 12.15 24.44
CA VAL A 91 -9.08 11.96 25.06
C VAL A 91 -8.77 10.47 25.23
N ALA A 92 -9.71 9.66 25.71
CA ALA A 92 -9.52 8.21 25.84
C ALA A 92 -9.21 7.55 24.48
N LEU A 93 -9.91 7.96 23.42
CA LEU A 93 -9.69 7.45 22.06
C LEU A 93 -8.36 7.94 21.45
N GLU A 94 -7.98 9.20 21.66
CA GLU A 94 -6.73 9.79 21.15
C GLU A 94 -5.50 9.03 21.67
N TYR A 95 -5.54 8.62 22.94
CA TYR A 95 -4.46 7.88 23.61
C TYR A 95 -4.63 6.35 23.57
N ASN A 96 -5.61 5.83 22.81
CA ASN A 96 -5.91 4.41 22.65
C ASN A 96 -6.21 3.67 23.97
N ASP A 97 -6.71 4.37 24.99
CA ASP A 97 -7.22 3.75 26.22
C ASP A 97 -8.68 3.31 26.01
N PHE A 98 -8.83 2.15 25.37
CA PHE A 98 -10.15 1.63 25.01
C PHE A 98 -10.98 1.18 26.22
N GLN A 99 -10.36 0.87 27.35
CA GLN A 99 -11.08 0.49 28.57
C GLN A 99 -11.73 1.73 29.20
N SER A 100 -10.96 2.82 29.38
CA SER A 100 -11.53 4.09 29.83
C SER A 100 -12.60 4.60 28.86
N ALA A 101 -12.38 4.48 27.56
CA ALA A 101 -13.37 4.85 26.55
C ALA A 101 -14.67 4.04 26.67
N LEU A 102 -14.56 2.73 26.95
CA LEU A 102 -15.70 1.84 27.14
C LEU A 102 -16.51 2.22 28.38
N ASP A 103 -15.84 2.49 29.50
CA ASP A 103 -16.48 2.90 30.75
C ASP A 103 -17.23 4.23 30.57
N ILE A 104 -16.58 5.23 29.95
CA ILE A 104 -17.16 6.54 29.67
C ILE A 104 -18.40 6.41 28.77
N ALA A 105 -18.29 5.67 27.66
CA ALA A 105 -19.40 5.51 26.71
C ALA A 105 -20.56 4.70 27.31
N THR A 106 -20.27 3.68 28.12
CA THR A 106 -21.28 2.89 28.82
C THR A 106 -22.09 3.77 29.76
N HIS A 107 -21.41 4.56 30.59
CA HIS A 107 -22.08 5.43 31.54
C HIS A 107 -22.84 6.58 30.86
N TRP A 108 -22.31 7.11 29.76
CA TRP A 108 -23.04 8.09 28.95
C TRP A 108 -24.37 7.50 28.46
N VAL A 109 -24.37 6.29 27.92
CA VAL A 109 -25.60 5.61 27.48
C VAL A 109 -26.54 5.26 28.65
N GLU A 110 -26.03 4.97 29.85
CA GLU A 110 -26.88 4.75 31.03
C GLU A 110 -27.63 6.03 31.43
N GLN A 111 -26.95 7.17 31.44
CA GLN A 111 -27.54 8.46 31.79
C GLN A 111 -28.46 8.99 30.68
N GLU A 112 -28.10 8.77 29.41
CA GLU A 112 -28.78 9.28 28.23
C GLU A 112 -29.13 8.14 27.24
N PRO A 113 -30.05 7.23 27.59
CA PRO A 113 -30.29 5.99 26.85
C PRO A 113 -30.90 6.17 25.45
N LYS A 114 -31.30 7.39 25.10
CA LYS A 114 -31.83 7.75 23.78
C LYS A 114 -30.86 8.61 22.96
N ASP A 115 -29.68 8.92 23.49
CA ASP A 115 -28.63 9.63 22.74
C ASP A 115 -28.02 8.68 21.70
N VAL A 116 -28.44 8.86 20.45
CA VAL A 116 -28.02 8.02 19.32
C VAL A 116 -26.50 8.13 19.09
N PRO A 117 -25.87 9.32 19.03
CA PRO A 117 -24.42 9.45 19.06
C PRO A 117 -23.71 8.63 20.15
N ALA A 118 -24.18 8.68 21.41
CA ALA A 118 -23.60 7.90 22.50
C ALA A 118 -23.70 6.38 22.25
N LEU A 119 -24.85 5.92 21.76
CA LEU A 119 -25.05 4.51 21.39
C LEU A 119 -24.13 4.08 20.24
N PHE A 120 -23.87 4.94 19.26
CA PHE A 120 -22.90 4.66 18.19
C PHE A 120 -21.48 4.54 18.72
N TYR A 121 -21.04 5.45 19.60
CA TYR A 121 -19.73 5.36 20.24
C TYR A 121 -19.59 4.08 21.06
N LEU A 122 -20.57 3.76 21.91
CA LEU A 122 -20.55 2.55 22.71
C LEU A 122 -20.48 1.29 21.83
N SER A 123 -21.29 1.21 20.77
CA SER A 123 -21.25 0.07 19.84
C SER A 123 -19.88 -0.10 19.18
N HIS A 124 -19.28 1.01 18.72
CA HIS A 124 -17.97 1.02 18.07
C HIS A 124 -16.83 0.62 19.02
N ILE A 125 -16.86 1.13 20.26
CA ILE A 125 -15.85 0.84 21.28
C ILE A 125 -15.99 -0.60 21.77
N ALA A 126 -17.21 -1.06 22.02
CA ALA A 126 -17.48 -2.45 22.40
C ALA A 126 -16.95 -3.44 21.35
N LEU A 127 -17.07 -3.12 20.06
CA LEU A 127 -16.46 -3.93 18.99
C LEU A 127 -14.92 -3.92 19.05
N LYS A 128 -14.29 -2.78 19.34
CA LYS A 128 -12.82 -2.65 19.50
C LYS A 128 -12.30 -3.39 20.73
N THR A 129 -13.08 -3.45 21.81
CA THR A 129 -12.71 -4.10 23.07
C THR A 129 -13.14 -5.56 23.14
N HIS A 130 -13.65 -6.15 22.04
CA HIS A 130 -14.13 -7.53 21.96
C HIS A 130 -15.38 -7.82 22.82
N GLU A 131 -16.12 -6.80 23.21
CA GLU A 131 -17.37 -6.87 23.98
C GLU A 131 -18.58 -7.05 23.04
N TYR A 132 -18.64 -8.19 22.36
CA TYR A 132 -19.57 -8.40 21.24
C TYR A 132 -21.06 -8.46 21.62
N GLU A 133 -21.39 -8.99 22.80
CA GLU A 133 -22.76 -9.00 23.31
C GLU A 133 -23.25 -7.58 23.65
N LEU A 134 -22.37 -6.76 24.25
CA LEU A 134 -22.65 -5.36 24.51
C LEU A 134 -22.82 -4.59 23.20
N ALA A 135 -21.99 -4.86 22.19
CA ALA A 135 -22.15 -4.28 20.86
C ALA A 135 -23.52 -4.64 20.27
N ALA A 136 -23.88 -5.93 20.20
CA ALA A 136 -25.16 -6.38 19.63
C ALA A 136 -26.37 -5.78 20.34
N THR A 137 -26.38 -5.77 21.68
CA THR A 137 -27.47 -5.17 22.46
C THR A 137 -27.54 -3.65 22.35
N THR A 138 -26.42 -2.97 22.11
CA THR A 138 -26.39 -1.53 21.86
C THR A 138 -26.90 -1.20 20.45
N LEU A 139 -26.58 -2.02 19.44
CA LEU A 139 -27.16 -1.91 18.10
C LEU A 139 -28.68 -2.10 18.13
N ASP A 140 -29.19 -3.06 18.93
CA ASP A 140 -30.63 -3.23 19.15
C ASP A 140 -31.26 -1.93 19.68
N LYS A 141 -30.62 -1.23 20.62
CA LYS A 141 -31.13 0.06 21.14
C LYS A 141 -31.20 1.12 20.04
N ILE A 142 -30.18 1.21 19.18
CA ILE A 142 -30.17 2.15 18.04
C ILE A 142 -31.36 1.85 17.12
N LEU A 143 -31.58 0.59 16.77
CA LEU A 143 -32.65 0.17 15.86
C LEU A 143 -34.05 0.30 16.47
N ASN A 144 -34.19 0.21 17.79
CA ASN A 144 -35.43 0.54 18.47
C ASN A 144 -35.79 2.03 18.37
N ILE A 145 -34.79 2.91 18.26
CA ILE A 145 -35.00 4.36 18.08
C ILE A 145 -35.21 4.68 16.60
N ASP A 146 -34.36 4.14 15.73
CA ASP A 146 -34.44 4.28 14.27
C ASP A 146 -34.29 2.91 13.59
N PRO A 147 -35.41 2.24 13.25
CA PRO A 147 -35.37 0.95 12.55
C PRO A 147 -34.70 0.98 11.18
N THR A 148 -34.48 2.19 10.62
CA THR A 148 -33.88 2.41 9.30
C THR A 148 -32.42 2.87 9.37
N ALA A 149 -31.84 2.96 10.57
CA ALA A 149 -30.45 3.31 10.77
C ALA A 149 -29.54 2.43 9.90
N ASP A 150 -28.60 3.05 9.20
CA ASP A 150 -27.57 2.34 8.43
C ASP A 150 -26.43 1.99 9.40
N LEU A 151 -26.35 0.71 9.77
CA LEU A 151 -25.35 0.21 10.70
C LEU A 151 -24.12 -0.36 10.00
N GLU A 152 -24.14 -0.47 8.66
CA GLU A 152 -23.08 -1.15 7.91
C GLU A 152 -21.74 -0.43 8.00
N GLN A 153 -21.78 0.89 8.18
CA GLN A 153 -20.58 1.71 8.39
C GLN A 153 -19.94 1.50 9.78
N ILE A 154 -20.67 0.95 10.76
CA ILE A 154 -20.13 0.69 12.11
C ILE A 154 -19.07 -0.42 12.05
N LEU A 155 -19.30 -1.48 11.26
CA LEU A 155 -18.30 -2.55 11.09
C LEU A 155 -17.18 -2.19 10.11
N ALA A 156 -17.37 -1.17 9.28
CA ALA A 156 -16.40 -0.76 8.28
C ALA A 156 -15.13 -0.17 8.95
N GLY A 157 -14.15 -1.03 9.22
CA GLY A 157 -12.86 -0.68 9.84
C GLY A 157 -12.60 -1.31 11.22
N ILE A 158 -13.53 -2.14 11.71
CA ILE A 158 -13.50 -2.71 13.09
C ILE A 158 -14.00 -4.15 13.13
N ALA A 159 -14.38 -4.72 11.99
CA ALA A 159 -14.68 -6.14 11.91
C ALA A 159 -13.52 -6.96 12.51
N PRO A 160 -13.79 -7.97 13.36
CA PRO A 160 -12.72 -8.72 13.99
C PRO A 160 -11.82 -9.43 12.98
N GLU A 161 -10.51 -9.30 13.15
CA GLU A 161 -9.53 -9.93 12.24
C GLU A 161 -9.41 -11.44 12.50
N GLN A 162 -9.61 -11.87 13.75
CA GLN A 162 -9.54 -13.26 14.15
C GLN A 162 -10.86 -13.99 13.85
N ALA A 163 -10.77 -15.21 13.31
CA ALA A 163 -11.95 -16.02 12.98
C ALA A 163 -12.79 -16.34 14.22
N GLN A 164 -12.15 -16.59 15.36
CA GLN A 164 -12.83 -16.87 16.63
C GLN A 164 -13.72 -15.70 17.07
N ASP A 165 -13.17 -14.49 17.02
CA ASP A 165 -13.89 -13.27 17.40
C ASP A 165 -15.07 -12.98 16.45
N ARG A 166 -14.88 -13.22 15.15
CA ARG A 166 -15.98 -13.10 14.18
C ARG A 166 -17.12 -14.06 14.49
N GLU A 167 -16.81 -15.29 14.87
CA GLU A 167 -17.82 -16.28 15.26
C GLU A 167 -18.61 -15.82 16.50
N VAL A 168 -17.93 -15.27 17.52
CA VAL A 168 -18.59 -14.75 18.73
C VAL A 168 -19.51 -13.58 18.38
N LEU A 169 -19.04 -12.60 17.61
CA LEU A 169 -19.87 -11.47 17.17
C LEU A 169 -21.07 -11.93 16.34
N LEU A 170 -20.85 -12.85 15.41
CA LEU A 170 -21.91 -13.40 14.57
C LEU A 170 -22.96 -14.16 15.40
N ASN A 171 -22.57 -14.84 16.47
CA ASN A 171 -23.51 -15.45 17.41
C ASN A 171 -24.32 -14.39 18.21
N ALA A 172 -23.66 -13.34 18.71
CA ALA A 172 -24.31 -12.24 19.41
C ALA A 172 -25.36 -11.54 18.51
N LEU A 173 -25.02 -11.29 17.24
CA LEU A 173 -25.95 -10.71 16.26
C LEU A 173 -27.11 -11.65 15.89
N ARG A 174 -26.88 -12.97 15.81
CA ARG A 174 -27.94 -13.97 15.52
C ARG A 174 -28.91 -14.17 16.68
N THR A 175 -28.46 -13.91 17.92
CA THR A 175 -29.27 -14.03 19.13
C THR A 175 -29.93 -12.70 19.56
N SER A 176 -29.50 -11.58 18.98
CA SER A 176 -30.07 -10.25 19.21
C SER A 176 -31.58 -10.17 18.91
N LYS A 177 -32.25 -9.21 19.55
CA LYS A 177 -33.70 -9.00 19.38
C LYS A 177 -34.04 -8.46 18.00
N GLU A 178 -33.14 -7.68 17.42
CA GLU A 178 -33.29 -7.08 16.08
C GLU A 178 -32.60 -7.90 14.98
N ARG A 179 -32.32 -9.19 15.21
CA ARG A 179 -31.64 -10.08 14.24
C ARG A 179 -32.25 -10.12 12.83
N ASP A 180 -33.55 -9.84 12.71
CA ASP A 180 -34.28 -9.83 11.44
C ASP A 180 -34.35 -8.42 10.81
N ASN A 181 -33.81 -7.39 11.47
CA ASN A 181 -33.66 -6.05 10.93
C ASN A 181 -32.71 -6.07 9.71
N PRO A 182 -33.02 -5.36 8.62
CA PRO A 182 -32.23 -5.41 7.39
C PRO A 182 -30.77 -4.99 7.57
N SER A 183 -30.47 -4.06 8.48
CA SER A 183 -29.09 -3.65 8.73
C SER A 183 -28.32 -4.72 9.52
N ILE A 184 -28.93 -5.38 10.51
CA ILE A 184 -28.29 -6.53 11.19
C ILE A 184 -28.06 -7.70 10.22
N LEU A 185 -29.04 -8.01 9.38
CA LEU A 185 -28.89 -9.04 8.33
C LEU A 185 -27.72 -8.73 7.39
N ALA A 186 -27.50 -7.45 7.05
CA ALA A 186 -26.36 -7.04 6.24
C ALA A 186 -25.03 -7.15 7.01
N LEU A 187 -24.99 -6.81 8.30
CA LEU A 187 -23.80 -7.03 9.15
C LEU A 187 -23.43 -8.52 9.21
N ILE A 188 -24.41 -9.39 9.47
CA ILE A 188 -24.24 -10.85 9.49
C ILE A 188 -23.70 -11.33 8.14
N ALA A 189 -24.31 -10.90 7.03
CA ALA A 189 -23.83 -11.26 5.69
C ALA A 189 -22.38 -10.81 5.45
N GLY A 190 -21.96 -9.69 6.05
CA GLY A 190 -20.61 -9.15 5.91
C GLY A 190 -19.57 -10.01 6.62
N LEU A 191 -19.88 -10.44 7.84
CA LEU A 191 -19.05 -11.36 8.62
C LEU A 191 -18.98 -12.73 7.95
N GLU A 192 -20.12 -13.27 7.52
CA GLU A 192 -20.18 -14.54 6.77
C GLU A 192 -19.32 -14.50 5.49
N ALA A 193 -19.33 -13.37 4.77
CA ALA A 193 -18.49 -13.19 3.58
C ALA A 193 -16.99 -13.20 3.90
N GLN A 194 -16.58 -12.64 5.04
CA GLN A 194 -15.17 -12.65 5.48
C GLN A 194 -14.70 -14.08 5.82
N ASP A 195 -15.61 -14.92 6.32
CA ASP A 195 -15.36 -16.35 6.57
C ASP A 195 -15.55 -17.25 5.33
N GLY A 196 -15.81 -16.66 4.15
CA GLY A 196 -15.99 -17.39 2.90
C GLY A 196 -17.35 -18.11 2.77
N LEU A 197 -18.29 -17.85 3.70
CA LEU A 197 -19.63 -18.42 3.72
C LEU A 197 -20.59 -17.65 2.77
N TYR A 198 -20.21 -17.53 1.50
CA TYR A 198 -20.85 -16.64 0.54
C TYR A 198 -22.34 -16.96 0.27
N GLU A 199 -22.73 -18.23 0.30
CA GLU A 199 -24.14 -18.63 0.11
C GLU A 199 -25.04 -18.20 1.28
N GLN A 200 -24.52 -18.32 2.52
CA GLN A 200 -25.25 -17.88 3.72
C GLN A 200 -25.38 -16.35 3.71
N ALA A 201 -24.28 -15.67 3.39
CA ALA A 201 -24.24 -14.22 3.23
C ALA A 201 -25.24 -13.76 2.16
N LEU A 202 -25.31 -14.47 1.04
CA LEU A 202 -26.25 -14.18 -0.05
C LEU A 202 -27.71 -14.35 0.39
N ASN A 203 -28.02 -15.36 1.20
CA ASN A 203 -29.36 -15.54 1.77
C ASN A 203 -29.73 -14.36 2.69
N ASN A 204 -28.85 -13.99 3.62
CA ASN A 204 -29.10 -12.90 4.57
C ASN A 204 -29.24 -11.54 3.88
N ILE A 205 -28.37 -11.22 2.92
CA ILE A 205 -28.49 -9.96 2.16
C ILE A 205 -29.75 -9.94 1.29
N ASN A 206 -30.20 -11.08 0.77
CA ASN A 206 -31.46 -11.16 0.03
C ASN A 206 -32.66 -10.87 0.93
N LYS A 207 -32.65 -11.33 2.20
CA LYS A 207 -33.67 -10.97 3.19
C LYS A 207 -33.66 -9.46 3.48
N ALA A 208 -32.48 -8.88 3.69
CA ALA A 208 -32.33 -7.43 3.89
C ALA A 208 -32.88 -6.63 2.70
N LEU A 209 -32.56 -7.04 1.47
CA LEU A 209 -33.04 -6.41 0.23
C LEU A 209 -34.54 -6.53 0.01
N ARG A 210 -35.22 -7.57 0.54
CA ARG A 210 -36.68 -7.66 0.48
C ARG A 210 -37.34 -6.56 1.32
N GLN A 211 -36.72 -6.19 2.43
CA GLN A 211 -37.21 -5.13 3.32
C GLN A 211 -36.79 -3.74 2.83
N ARG A 212 -35.54 -3.57 2.39
CA ARG A 212 -34.96 -2.30 1.90
C ARG A 212 -34.38 -2.44 0.49
N SER A 213 -35.26 -2.59 -0.49
CA SER A 213 -34.90 -2.90 -1.89
C SER A 213 -34.11 -1.82 -2.65
N LYS A 214 -34.08 -0.59 -2.12
CA LYS A 214 -33.37 0.57 -2.73
C LYS A 214 -32.05 0.91 -2.05
N SER A 215 -31.62 0.15 -1.04
CA SER A 215 -30.35 0.42 -0.36
C SER A 215 -29.16 0.16 -1.28
N THR A 216 -28.37 1.20 -1.55
CA THR A 216 -27.15 1.10 -2.37
C THR A 216 -26.16 0.12 -1.78
N SER A 217 -25.94 0.15 -0.46
CA SER A 217 -25.00 -0.73 0.24
C SER A 217 -25.38 -2.19 0.01
N PHE A 218 -26.66 -2.54 0.21
CA PHE A 218 -27.13 -3.93 0.05
C PHE A 218 -27.07 -4.42 -1.39
N ILE A 219 -27.37 -3.54 -2.36
CA ILE A 219 -27.29 -3.87 -3.78
C ILE A 219 -25.86 -4.21 -4.16
N LEU A 220 -24.91 -3.37 -3.76
CA LEU A 220 -23.49 -3.57 -4.05
C LEU A 220 -22.92 -4.77 -3.29
N MET A 221 -23.35 -4.99 -2.05
CA MET A 221 -22.93 -6.14 -1.25
C MET A 221 -23.36 -7.45 -1.90
N LYS A 222 -24.62 -7.56 -2.32
CA LYS A 222 -25.09 -8.73 -3.08
C LYS A 222 -24.27 -8.94 -4.35
N ALA A 223 -23.95 -7.87 -5.08
CA ALA A 223 -23.12 -7.99 -6.26
C ALA A 223 -21.72 -8.53 -5.94
N ASN A 224 -21.08 -8.02 -4.89
CA ASN A 224 -19.76 -8.49 -4.43
C ASN A 224 -19.80 -9.98 -4.01
N LEU A 225 -20.89 -10.42 -3.37
CA LEU A 225 -21.07 -11.83 -3.00
C LEU A 225 -21.20 -12.75 -4.22
N LEU A 226 -21.99 -12.35 -5.23
CA LEU A 226 -22.10 -13.09 -6.48
C LEU A 226 -20.76 -13.15 -7.24
N MET A 227 -19.99 -12.06 -7.22
CA MET A 227 -18.64 -12.02 -7.79
C MET A 227 -17.68 -12.94 -7.04
N ALA A 228 -17.76 -13.02 -5.71
CA ALA A 228 -16.94 -13.93 -4.91
C ALA A 228 -17.26 -15.40 -5.17
N LEU A 229 -18.54 -15.71 -5.43
CA LEU A 229 -19.02 -17.03 -5.87
C LEU A 229 -18.59 -17.38 -7.32
N ARG A 230 -18.07 -16.40 -8.08
CA ARG A 230 -17.71 -16.54 -9.50
C ARG A 230 -18.89 -16.94 -10.39
N ASP A 231 -20.12 -16.58 -10.00
CA ASP A 231 -21.29 -16.72 -10.84
C ASP A 231 -21.44 -15.48 -11.72
N ASP A 232 -20.70 -15.46 -12.83
CA ASP A 232 -20.70 -14.31 -13.74
C ASP A 232 -22.09 -14.05 -14.34
N THR A 233 -22.90 -15.11 -14.51
CA THR A 233 -24.22 -15.03 -15.14
C THR A 233 -25.23 -14.33 -14.24
N GLU A 234 -25.32 -14.74 -12.97
CA GLU A 234 -26.20 -14.10 -12.00
C GLU A 234 -25.67 -12.72 -11.61
N THR A 235 -24.35 -12.52 -11.55
CA THR A 235 -23.77 -11.20 -11.31
C THR A 235 -24.16 -10.20 -12.40
N GLN A 236 -24.05 -10.57 -13.68
CA GLN A 236 -24.47 -9.72 -14.80
C GLN A 236 -25.97 -9.42 -14.75
N LYS A 237 -26.81 -10.43 -14.52
CA LYS A 237 -28.27 -10.24 -14.38
C LYS A 237 -28.60 -9.29 -13.24
N TRP A 238 -27.94 -9.46 -12.09
CA TRP A 238 -28.14 -8.63 -10.90
C TRP A 238 -27.77 -7.18 -11.17
N PHE A 239 -26.58 -6.90 -11.70
CA PHE A 239 -26.18 -5.53 -12.05
C PHE A 239 -27.10 -4.91 -13.09
N ALA A 240 -27.45 -5.64 -14.15
CA ALA A 240 -28.36 -5.14 -15.18
C ALA A 240 -29.74 -4.77 -14.59
N GLN A 241 -30.26 -5.58 -13.66
CA GLN A 241 -31.51 -5.28 -12.96
C GLN A 241 -31.36 -4.08 -12.02
N ALA A 242 -30.31 -4.06 -11.21
CA ALA A 242 -30.05 -3.05 -10.20
C ALA A 242 -29.84 -1.65 -10.82
N SER A 243 -29.01 -1.55 -11.86
CA SER A 243 -28.77 -0.31 -12.59
C SER A 243 -30.03 0.20 -13.31
N ARG A 244 -30.83 -0.69 -13.89
CA ARG A 244 -32.10 -0.32 -14.55
C ARG A 244 -33.13 0.23 -13.56
N LYS A 245 -33.21 -0.34 -12.35
CA LYS A 245 -34.12 0.12 -11.29
C LYS A 245 -33.63 1.39 -10.61
N ASN A 246 -32.33 1.64 -10.58
CA ASN A 246 -31.70 2.78 -9.90
C ASN A 246 -30.92 3.67 -10.87
N LYS A 247 -31.56 4.17 -11.93
CA LYS A 247 -30.91 4.89 -13.05
C LYS A 247 -30.10 6.12 -12.64
N THR A 248 -30.50 6.79 -11.57
CA THR A 248 -29.84 7.99 -11.04
C THR A 248 -28.73 7.69 -10.05
N ASN A 249 -28.58 6.44 -9.61
CA ASN A 249 -27.55 6.02 -8.66
C ASN A 249 -26.25 5.71 -9.43
N ILE A 250 -25.33 6.67 -9.40
CA ILE A 250 -24.06 6.61 -10.12
C ILE A 250 -23.17 5.48 -9.57
N ASP A 251 -23.19 5.23 -8.26
CA ASP A 251 -22.33 4.22 -7.63
C ASP A 251 -22.63 2.81 -8.12
N ILE A 252 -23.92 2.46 -8.27
CA ILE A 252 -24.37 1.17 -8.81
C ILE A 252 -23.96 1.04 -10.28
N ARG A 253 -24.15 2.09 -11.08
CA ARG A 253 -23.79 2.08 -12.51
C ARG A 253 -22.28 1.98 -12.72
N LEU A 254 -21.48 2.68 -11.90
CA LEU A 254 -20.03 2.59 -11.91
C LEU A 254 -19.55 1.20 -11.45
N ALA A 255 -20.21 0.59 -10.46
CA ALA A 255 -19.89 -0.77 -10.02
C ALA A 255 -20.14 -1.80 -11.14
N GLU A 256 -21.25 -1.69 -11.86
CA GLU A 256 -21.53 -2.51 -13.04
C GLU A 256 -20.43 -2.34 -14.11
N ALA A 257 -20.02 -1.11 -14.42
CA ALA A 257 -18.95 -0.86 -15.37
C ALA A 257 -17.61 -1.47 -14.94
N ARG A 258 -17.22 -1.31 -13.67
CA ARG A 258 -16.00 -1.93 -13.10
C ARG A 258 -16.05 -3.45 -13.16
N TYR A 259 -17.21 -4.04 -12.91
CA TYR A 259 -17.41 -5.48 -13.03
C TYR A 259 -17.17 -5.96 -14.47
N TYR A 260 -17.70 -5.26 -15.48
CA TYR A 260 -17.40 -5.58 -16.88
C TYR A 260 -15.91 -5.48 -17.24
N ILE A 261 -15.16 -4.56 -16.63
CA ILE A 261 -13.69 -4.49 -16.78
C ILE A 261 -13.04 -5.74 -16.19
N GLN A 262 -13.45 -6.16 -14.98
CA GLN A 262 -12.88 -7.32 -14.28
C GLN A 262 -13.05 -8.62 -15.07
N ILE A 263 -14.18 -8.81 -15.75
CA ILE A 263 -14.43 -10.00 -16.60
C ILE A 263 -13.92 -9.83 -18.04
N ASN A 264 -13.02 -8.87 -18.29
CA ASN A 264 -12.41 -8.58 -19.59
C ASN A 264 -13.41 -8.26 -20.71
N GLN A 265 -14.52 -7.58 -20.37
CA GLN A 265 -15.51 -7.09 -21.33
C GLN A 265 -15.42 -5.57 -21.46
N GLN A 266 -14.25 -5.09 -21.89
CA GLN A 266 -13.91 -3.65 -21.93
C GLN A 266 -14.89 -2.84 -22.79
N GLN A 267 -15.36 -3.38 -23.92
CA GLN A 267 -16.31 -2.68 -24.77
C GLN A 267 -17.68 -2.47 -24.08
N GLN A 268 -18.15 -3.46 -23.32
CA GLN A 268 -19.40 -3.32 -22.55
C GLN A 268 -19.23 -2.32 -21.40
N ALA A 269 -18.09 -2.36 -20.72
CA ALA A 269 -17.74 -1.38 -19.70
C ALA A 269 -17.74 0.04 -20.26
N LEU A 270 -17.09 0.26 -21.41
CA LEU A 270 -17.03 1.57 -22.06
C LEU A 270 -18.42 2.08 -22.43
N ASN A 271 -19.28 1.24 -23.01
CA ASN A 271 -20.66 1.62 -23.35
C ASN A 271 -21.46 2.05 -22.10
N LYS A 272 -21.25 1.37 -20.96
CA LYS A 272 -21.88 1.73 -19.67
C LYS A 272 -21.36 3.05 -19.15
N LEU A 273 -20.05 3.29 -19.22
CA LEU A 273 -19.40 4.53 -18.79
C LEU A 273 -19.84 5.72 -19.67
N GLU A 274 -19.88 5.55 -20.99
CA GLU A 274 -20.39 6.54 -21.92
C GLU A 274 -21.84 6.94 -21.61
N SER A 275 -22.68 5.97 -21.24
CA SER A 275 -24.04 6.26 -20.78
C SER A 275 -24.05 7.06 -19.48
N ILE A 276 -23.15 6.80 -18.53
CA ILE A 276 -23.03 7.57 -17.28
C ILE A 276 -22.58 9.00 -17.60
N ILE A 277 -21.55 9.16 -18.44
CA ILE A 277 -20.99 10.47 -18.82
C ILE A 277 -22.01 11.30 -19.60
N LYS A 278 -22.84 10.67 -20.45
CA LYS A 278 -23.92 11.36 -21.16
C LYS A 278 -24.93 11.98 -20.19
N ASP A 279 -25.33 11.24 -19.16
CA ASP A 279 -26.32 11.70 -18.18
C ASP A 279 -25.70 12.65 -17.15
N TYR A 280 -24.43 12.40 -16.78
CA TYR A 280 -23.69 13.10 -15.73
C TYR A 280 -22.26 13.44 -16.20
N PRO A 281 -22.08 14.47 -17.06
CA PRO A 281 -20.80 14.75 -17.73
C PRO A 281 -19.61 15.04 -16.82
N LYS A 282 -19.87 15.49 -15.58
CA LYS A 282 -18.83 15.85 -14.60
C LYS A 282 -18.49 14.70 -13.64
N THR A 283 -18.90 13.47 -13.93
CA THR A 283 -18.58 12.32 -13.08
C THR A 283 -17.11 11.93 -13.29
N GLU A 284 -16.22 12.51 -12.50
CA GLU A 284 -14.77 12.39 -12.68
C GLU A 284 -14.29 10.92 -12.70
N GLU A 285 -14.82 10.08 -11.81
CA GLU A 285 -14.46 8.65 -11.80
C GLU A 285 -14.91 7.94 -13.09
N ALA A 286 -16.07 8.30 -13.65
CA ALA A 286 -16.55 7.72 -14.92
C ALA A 286 -15.63 8.12 -16.08
N LEU A 287 -15.26 9.41 -16.17
CA LEU A 287 -14.32 9.91 -17.16
C LEU A 287 -12.96 9.21 -17.05
N PHE A 288 -12.47 9.04 -15.83
CA PHE A 288 -11.17 8.42 -15.60
C PHE A 288 -11.17 6.96 -16.07
N ILE A 289 -12.15 6.18 -15.63
CA ILE A 289 -12.28 4.77 -16.02
C ILE A 289 -12.53 4.65 -17.54
N ALA A 290 -13.34 5.53 -18.14
CA ALA A 290 -13.57 5.53 -19.59
C ALA A 290 -12.28 5.83 -20.37
N GLY A 291 -11.47 6.78 -19.89
CA GLY A 291 -10.16 7.10 -20.43
C GLY A 291 -9.23 5.88 -20.46
N LEU A 292 -9.06 5.21 -19.31
CA LEU A 292 -8.24 4.00 -19.21
C LEU A 292 -8.76 2.85 -20.08
N THR A 293 -10.07 2.60 -20.03
CA THR A 293 -10.71 1.55 -20.83
C THR A 293 -10.53 1.80 -22.32
N SER A 294 -10.60 3.07 -22.75
CA SER A 294 -10.36 3.46 -24.14
C SER A 294 -8.90 3.26 -24.57
N ILE A 295 -7.92 3.52 -23.68
CA ILE A 295 -6.50 3.22 -23.92
C ILE A 295 -6.28 1.72 -24.17
N ASP A 296 -6.92 0.86 -23.37
CA ASP A 296 -6.81 -0.60 -23.48
C ASP A 296 -7.47 -1.13 -24.76
N LEU A 297 -8.60 -0.53 -25.15
CA LEU A 297 -9.27 -0.78 -26.43
C LEU A 297 -8.54 -0.16 -27.64
N LYS A 298 -7.41 0.55 -27.43
CA LYS A 298 -6.65 1.30 -28.45
C LYS A 298 -7.46 2.41 -29.13
N GLN A 299 -8.53 2.87 -28.49
CA GLN A 299 -9.37 4.01 -28.92
C GLN A 299 -8.77 5.31 -28.38
N TYR A 300 -7.58 5.67 -28.88
CA TYR A 300 -6.75 6.70 -28.27
C TYR A 300 -7.37 8.11 -28.33
N GLU A 301 -8.16 8.42 -29.35
CA GLU A 301 -8.86 9.70 -29.49
C GLU A 301 -9.94 9.86 -28.43
N LYS A 302 -10.72 8.79 -28.16
CA LYS A 302 -11.71 8.80 -27.07
C LYS A 302 -11.04 8.88 -25.71
N ALA A 303 -9.95 8.14 -25.52
CA ALA A 303 -9.18 8.20 -24.27
C ALA A 303 -8.75 9.64 -23.96
N GLU A 304 -8.24 10.35 -24.96
CA GLU A 304 -7.84 11.75 -24.84
C GLU A 304 -9.02 12.65 -24.49
N GLN A 305 -10.17 12.49 -25.16
CA GLN A 305 -11.39 13.25 -24.86
C GLN A 305 -11.81 13.14 -23.39
N TYR A 306 -11.79 11.94 -22.80
CA TYR A 306 -12.19 11.76 -21.41
C TYR A 306 -11.14 12.25 -20.41
N LEU A 307 -9.85 11.99 -20.66
CA LEU A 307 -8.79 12.32 -19.71
C LEU A 307 -8.49 13.82 -19.67
N VAL A 308 -8.65 14.54 -20.78
CA VAL A 308 -8.44 16.00 -20.82
C VAL A 308 -9.40 16.75 -19.89
N GLU A 309 -10.62 16.25 -19.71
CA GLU A 309 -11.61 16.83 -18.79
C GLU A 309 -11.16 16.77 -17.32
N LEU A 310 -10.25 15.86 -16.98
CA LEU A 310 -9.74 15.66 -15.62
C LEU A 310 -8.52 16.51 -15.28
N ARG A 311 -8.01 17.33 -16.21
CA ARG A 311 -6.81 18.16 -16.01
C ARG A 311 -6.91 19.17 -14.88
N LEU A 312 -8.13 19.49 -14.43
CA LEU A 312 -8.42 20.40 -13.31
C LEU A 312 -9.01 19.67 -12.09
N SER A 313 -9.12 18.34 -12.13
CA SER A 313 -9.65 17.56 -11.01
C SER A 313 -8.68 17.56 -9.85
N ALA A 314 -9.14 17.97 -8.66
CA ALA A 314 -8.32 17.90 -7.44
C ALA A 314 -7.92 16.45 -7.08
N LYS A 315 -8.68 15.46 -7.55
CA LYS A 315 -8.47 14.04 -7.23
C LYS A 315 -7.68 13.29 -8.30
N TYR A 316 -7.89 13.60 -9.57
CA TYR A 316 -7.39 12.81 -10.70
C TYR A 316 -6.43 13.56 -11.61
N GLN A 317 -6.05 14.81 -11.32
CA GLN A 317 -5.21 15.62 -12.23
C GLN A 317 -3.88 14.94 -12.57
N ASN A 318 -3.17 14.41 -11.56
CA ASN A 318 -1.86 13.76 -11.78
C ASN A 318 -2.01 12.45 -12.58
N GLU A 319 -2.98 11.63 -12.24
CA GLU A 319 -3.31 10.40 -12.96
C GLU A 319 -3.74 10.70 -14.40
N ALA A 320 -4.56 11.73 -14.61
CA ALA A 320 -5.00 12.15 -15.93
C ALA A 320 -3.83 12.56 -16.81
N TYR A 321 -2.91 13.42 -16.32
CA TYR A 321 -1.70 13.77 -17.07
C TYR A 321 -0.81 12.56 -17.34
N TYR A 322 -0.64 11.67 -16.37
CA TYR A 322 0.15 10.45 -16.56
C TYR A 322 -0.43 9.56 -17.67
N TYR A 323 -1.75 9.33 -17.68
CA TYR A 323 -2.39 8.49 -18.70
C TYR A 323 -2.56 9.20 -20.04
N LEU A 324 -2.70 10.53 -20.08
CA LEU A 324 -2.59 11.31 -21.32
C LEU A 324 -1.20 11.15 -21.95
N ALA A 325 -0.14 11.16 -21.14
CA ALA A 325 1.21 10.92 -21.61
C ALA A 325 1.39 9.50 -22.16
N ILE A 326 0.88 8.48 -21.47
CA ILE A 326 0.86 7.09 -21.97
C ILE A 326 0.10 6.99 -23.29
N ASN A 327 -1.07 7.62 -23.38
CA ASN A 327 -1.90 7.63 -24.58
C ASN A 327 -1.14 8.26 -25.76
N ALA A 328 -0.56 9.43 -25.56
CA ALA A 328 0.28 10.11 -26.57
C ALA A 328 1.50 9.26 -26.95
N GLN A 329 2.16 8.59 -26.00
CA GLN A 329 3.29 7.70 -26.25
C GLN A 329 2.88 6.49 -27.08
N ARG A 330 1.70 5.89 -26.84
CA ARG A 330 1.16 4.79 -27.66
C ARG A 330 0.82 5.24 -29.08
N LYS A 331 0.40 6.50 -29.26
CA LYS A 331 0.25 7.16 -30.57
C LYS A 331 1.59 7.55 -31.22
N GLN A 332 2.72 7.30 -30.56
CA GLN A 332 4.07 7.74 -30.98
C GLN A 332 4.24 9.27 -31.03
N HIS A 333 3.36 10.03 -30.39
CA HIS A 333 3.45 11.48 -30.24
C HIS A 333 4.37 11.81 -29.05
N TYR A 334 5.66 11.55 -29.20
CA TYR A 334 6.63 11.58 -28.10
C TYR A 334 6.81 12.96 -27.46
N GLU A 335 6.76 14.05 -28.23
CA GLU A 335 6.85 15.41 -27.66
C GLU A 335 5.64 15.75 -26.79
N THR A 336 4.44 15.41 -27.25
CA THR A 336 3.20 15.55 -26.47
C THR A 336 3.24 14.68 -25.21
N ALA A 337 3.74 13.45 -25.31
CA ALA A 337 3.91 12.57 -24.16
C ALA A 337 4.88 13.17 -23.12
N LYS A 338 6.04 13.69 -23.55
CA LYS A 338 7.00 14.38 -22.68
C LYS A 338 6.39 15.62 -22.02
N ALA A 339 5.60 16.40 -22.75
CA ALA A 339 4.90 17.57 -22.21
C ALA A 339 3.92 17.18 -21.10
N TYR A 340 3.11 16.14 -21.31
CA TYR A 340 2.18 15.65 -20.29
C TYR A 340 2.90 15.04 -19.08
N TYR A 341 3.93 14.21 -19.29
CA TYR A 341 4.70 13.64 -18.17
C TYR A 341 5.35 14.71 -17.29
N ARG A 342 5.73 15.86 -17.86
CA ARG A 342 6.32 16.99 -17.11
C ARG A 342 5.33 17.65 -16.15
N LEU A 343 4.02 17.55 -16.41
CA LEU A 343 2.95 18.08 -15.57
C LEU A 343 2.53 17.16 -14.43
N VAL A 344 3.05 15.92 -14.40
CA VAL A 344 2.74 14.94 -13.35
C VAL A 344 3.59 15.21 -12.12
N ASP A 345 2.96 15.21 -10.95
CA ASP A 345 3.60 15.38 -9.65
C ASP A 345 3.19 14.28 -8.64
N GLY A 346 3.67 14.38 -7.40
CA GLY A 346 3.34 13.50 -6.29
C GLY A 346 3.88 12.08 -6.49
N SER A 347 3.06 11.08 -6.16
CA SER A 347 3.45 9.67 -6.22
C SER A 347 3.81 9.18 -7.63
N LEU A 348 3.35 9.88 -8.68
CA LEU A 348 3.61 9.53 -10.08
C LEU A 348 4.78 10.30 -10.71
N TYR A 349 5.44 11.21 -9.98
CA TYR A 349 6.55 12.02 -10.50
C TYR A 349 7.70 11.15 -11.05
N ILE A 350 8.21 10.22 -10.22
CA ILE A 350 9.41 9.41 -10.54
C ILE A 350 9.15 8.54 -11.77
N VAL A 351 8.01 7.83 -11.81
CA VAL A 351 7.65 6.97 -12.94
C VAL A 351 7.46 7.80 -14.23
N SER A 352 6.91 9.01 -14.13
CA SER A 352 6.75 9.91 -15.27
C SER A 352 8.10 10.36 -15.84
N ARG A 353 9.05 10.74 -14.98
CA ARG A 353 10.39 11.14 -15.44
C ARG A 353 11.19 9.97 -16.00
N ARG A 354 11.04 8.76 -15.45
CA ARG A 354 11.58 7.52 -16.06
C ARG A 354 11.02 7.27 -17.46
N ASN A 355 9.71 7.45 -17.66
CA ASN A 355 9.11 7.32 -18.98
C ASN A 355 9.64 8.37 -19.96
N MET A 356 9.85 9.61 -19.52
CA MET A 356 10.50 10.64 -20.35
C MET A 356 11.93 10.26 -20.74
N ILE A 357 12.74 9.77 -19.80
CA ILE A 357 14.10 9.27 -20.08
C ILE A 357 14.04 8.14 -21.12
N THR A 358 13.12 7.19 -20.95
CA THR A 358 12.92 6.08 -21.91
C THR A 358 12.57 6.59 -23.31
N ILE A 359 11.78 7.66 -23.41
CA ILE A 359 11.48 8.31 -24.69
C ILE A 359 12.76 8.92 -25.31
N PHE A 360 13.56 9.66 -24.54
CA PHE A 360 14.83 10.19 -25.02
C PHE A 360 15.79 9.08 -25.49
N GLU A 361 15.89 7.99 -24.73
CA GLU A 361 16.70 6.82 -25.09
C GLU A 361 16.25 6.21 -26.42
N LYS A 362 14.94 6.02 -26.61
CA LYS A 362 14.38 5.48 -27.85
C LYS A 362 14.63 6.38 -29.06
N GLN A 363 14.70 7.70 -28.85
CA GLN A 363 15.00 8.69 -29.90
C GLN A 363 16.51 8.91 -30.11
N GLY A 364 17.38 8.27 -29.30
CA GLY A 364 18.83 8.50 -29.34
C GLY A 364 19.26 9.87 -28.78
N GLN A 365 18.37 10.58 -28.09
CA GLN A 365 18.54 11.96 -27.62
C GLN A 365 19.12 12.02 -26.19
N LEU A 366 20.20 11.28 -25.94
CA LEU A 366 20.78 11.14 -24.59
C LEU A 366 21.33 12.46 -24.03
N ASN A 367 21.91 13.30 -24.89
CA ASN A 367 22.37 14.64 -24.49
C ASN A 367 21.21 15.55 -24.06
N ASP A 368 20.03 15.39 -24.68
CA ASP A 368 18.83 16.15 -24.33
C ASP A 368 18.26 15.67 -22.99
N ALA A 369 18.31 14.36 -22.73
CA ALA A 369 17.95 13.77 -21.45
C ALA A 369 18.84 14.31 -20.30
N LEU A 370 20.16 14.41 -20.51
CA LEU A 370 21.08 14.97 -19.52
C LEU A 370 20.74 16.44 -19.21
N ARG A 371 20.51 17.28 -20.24
CA ARG A 371 20.09 18.68 -20.03
C ARG A 371 18.75 18.77 -19.30
N PHE A 372 17.79 17.94 -19.69
CA PHE A 372 16.48 17.84 -19.04
C PHE A 372 16.62 17.52 -17.54
N LEU A 373 17.39 16.48 -17.20
CA LEU A 373 17.57 16.07 -15.80
C LEU A 373 18.29 17.13 -14.98
N THR A 374 19.21 17.89 -15.58
CA THR A 374 19.93 18.97 -14.88
C THR A 374 18.97 20.10 -14.56
N GLN A 375 18.11 20.48 -15.51
CA GLN A 375 17.06 21.47 -15.27
C GLN A 375 16.03 20.99 -14.24
N GLU A 376 15.63 19.72 -14.31
CA GLU A 376 14.70 19.11 -13.36
C GLU A 376 15.23 19.16 -11.93
N ARG A 377 16.52 18.89 -11.72
CA ARG A 377 17.13 18.92 -10.40
C ARG A 377 17.13 20.30 -9.74
N VAL A 378 17.19 21.36 -10.54
CA VAL A 378 17.04 22.75 -10.04
C VAL A 378 15.60 23.04 -9.62
N ASN A 379 14.63 22.55 -10.39
CA ASN A 379 13.21 22.81 -10.14
C ASN A 379 12.60 21.92 -9.04
N TYR A 380 13.14 20.71 -8.86
CA TYR A 380 12.63 19.69 -7.94
C TYR A 380 13.77 19.10 -7.09
N PRO A 381 14.43 19.91 -6.23
CA PRO A 381 15.57 19.47 -5.43
C PRO A 381 15.23 18.32 -4.47
N GLN A 382 13.97 18.15 -4.07
CA GLN A 382 13.51 17.02 -3.25
C GLN A 382 13.63 15.66 -3.95
N HIS A 383 13.77 15.64 -5.29
CA HIS A 383 13.99 14.43 -6.08
C HIS A 383 15.44 14.31 -6.58
N ALA A 384 16.36 15.10 -6.02
CA ALA A 384 17.74 15.17 -6.49
C ALA A 384 18.44 13.80 -6.54
N SER A 385 18.26 12.96 -5.51
CA SER A 385 18.86 11.60 -5.48
C SER A 385 18.52 10.79 -6.73
N PHE A 386 17.22 10.61 -7.01
CA PHE A 386 16.77 9.93 -8.22
C PHE A 386 17.30 10.59 -9.51
N LEU A 387 17.29 11.92 -9.58
CA LEU A 387 17.71 12.65 -10.79
C LEU A 387 19.21 12.50 -11.06
N TYR A 388 20.04 12.51 -10.02
CA TYR A 388 21.47 12.21 -10.12
C TYR A 388 21.71 10.77 -10.58
N GLN A 389 21.03 9.79 -9.98
CA GLN A 389 21.15 8.38 -10.38
C GLN A 389 20.78 8.20 -11.85
N ALA A 390 19.66 8.78 -12.29
CA ALA A 390 19.21 8.71 -13.68
C ALA A 390 20.25 9.30 -14.65
N GLN A 391 20.90 10.41 -14.29
CA GLN A 391 21.96 10.98 -15.11
C GLN A 391 23.21 10.11 -15.14
N ALA A 392 23.65 9.59 -13.99
CA ALA A 392 24.80 8.70 -13.89
C ALA A 392 24.58 7.43 -14.74
N ASP A 393 23.36 6.89 -14.75
CA ASP A 393 23.01 5.76 -15.61
C ASP A 393 23.07 6.08 -17.10
N ILE A 394 22.64 7.27 -17.51
CA ILE A 394 22.77 7.71 -18.91
C ILE A 394 24.25 7.86 -19.28
N LEU A 395 25.07 8.49 -18.42
CA LEU A 395 26.50 8.65 -18.64
C LEU A 395 27.25 7.32 -18.71
N LYS A 396 26.84 6.35 -17.88
CA LYS A 396 27.34 4.97 -17.94
C LYS A 396 26.99 4.31 -19.27
N LYS A 397 25.75 4.47 -19.75
CA LYS A 397 25.29 3.93 -21.05
C LYS A 397 26.03 4.54 -22.24
N THR A 398 26.49 5.79 -22.14
CA THR A 398 27.29 6.47 -23.19
C THR A 398 28.79 6.25 -23.03
N ASP A 399 29.22 5.28 -22.22
CA ASP A 399 30.61 4.95 -21.91
C ASP A 399 31.41 6.13 -21.31
N ASN A 400 30.72 7.11 -20.74
CA ASN A 400 31.33 8.25 -20.06
C ASN A 400 31.38 8.02 -18.54
N LYS A 401 32.02 6.91 -18.16
CA LYS A 401 32.20 6.48 -16.76
C LYS A 401 32.83 7.59 -15.89
N LYS A 402 33.81 8.31 -16.43
CA LYS A 402 34.50 9.38 -15.71
C LYS A 402 33.55 10.52 -15.35
N ALA A 403 32.73 10.99 -16.29
CA ALA A 403 31.75 12.02 -16.00
C ALA A 403 30.67 11.55 -15.02
N ALA A 404 30.25 10.28 -15.10
CA ALA A 404 29.31 9.70 -14.15
C ALA A 404 29.85 9.70 -12.72
N LEU A 405 31.12 9.31 -12.53
CA LEU A 405 31.78 9.37 -11.22
C LEU A 405 31.93 10.80 -10.70
N THR A 406 32.35 11.76 -11.54
CA THR A 406 32.43 13.17 -11.15
C THR A 406 31.08 13.73 -10.72
N LEU A 407 30.01 13.39 -11.45
CA LEU A 407 28.65 13.79 -11.10
C LEU A 407 28.20 13.21 -9.74
N LEU A 408 28.49 11.93 -9.49
CA LEU A 408 28.14 11.29 -8.22
C LEU A 408 28.98 11.80 -7.06
N ASP A 409 30.27 12.09 -7.28
CA ASP A 409 31.12 12.76 -6.28
C ASP A 409 30.53 14.13 -5.85
N GLU A 410 30.00 14.91 -6.80
CA GLU A 410 29.29 16.16 -6.50
C GLU A 410 27.96 15.93 -5.79
N ALA A 411 27.21 14.91 -6.20
CA ALA A 411 25.94 14.53 -5.60
C ALA A 411 26.12 14.13 -4.13
N ILE A 412 27.08 13.25 -3.84
CA ILE A 412 27.40 12.77 -2.49
C ILE A 412 27.91 13.91 -1.62
N LYS A 413 28.67 14.87 -2.14
CA LYS A 413 29.03 16.08 -1.34
C LYS A 413 27.81 16.89 -0.93
N SER A 414 26.78 16.93 -1.75
CA SER A 414 25.54 17.67 -1.49
C SER A 414 24.56 16.87 -0.63
N LEU A 415 24.59 15.54 -0.73
CA LEU A 415 23.72 14.57 -0.05
C LEU A 415 24.58 13.44 0.55
N PRO A 416 25.34 13.70 1.64
CA PRO A 416 26.43 12.85 2.12
C PRO A 416 26.05 11.47 2.64
N ASP A 417 24.79 11.27 3.05
CA ASP A 417 24.31 10.03 3.64
C ASP A 417 23.16 9.40 2.83
N ASP A 418 23.03 9.76 1.55
CA ASP A 418 22.04 9.17 0.65
C ASP A 418 22.56 7.82 0.11
N PRO A 419 22.03 6.67 0.59
CA PRO A 419 22.61 5.37 0.28
C PRO A 419 22.42 4.98 -1.20
N GLU A 420 21.38 5.49 -1.85
CA GLU A 420 21.12 5.32 -3.28
C GLU A 420 22.22 5.93 -4.15
N LEU A 421 22.69 7.14 -3.83
CA LEU A 421 23.78 7.81 -4.56
C LEU A 421 25.13 7.15 -4.31
N ILE A 422 25.41 6.83 -3.04
CA ILE A 422 26.66 6.16 -2.66
C ILE A 422 26.74 4.79 -3.33
N TYR A 423 25.63 4.04 -3.39
CA TYR A 423 25.60 2.76 -4.08
C TYR A 423 25.71 2.89 -5.61
N ALA A 424 25.13 3.94 -6.20
CA ALA A 424 25.34 4.22 -7.62
C ALA A 424 26.82 4.46 -7.95
N GLU A 425 27.58 5.08 -7.05
CA GLU A 425 29.04 5.23 -7.18
C GLU A 425 29.74 3.87 -7.10
N VAL A 426 29.41 3.04 -6.11
CA VAL A 426 29.97 1.68 -5.95
C VAL A 426 29.84 0.87 -7.25
N LEU A 427 28.69 0.95 -7.91
CA LEU A 427 28.44 0.22 -9.16
C LEU A 427 29.31 0.69 -10.34
N LEU A 428 29.90 1.89 -10.25
CA LEU A 428 30.82 2.40 -11.26
C LEU A 428 32.28 2.15 -10.89
N LEU A 429 32.66 2.11 -9.62
CA LEU A 429 34.07 1.93 -9.23
C LEU A 429 34.63 0.60 -9.74
N ASP A 430 35.85 0.63 -10.28
CA ASP A 430 36.54 -0.58 -10.72
C ASP A 430 37.11 -1.34 -9.51
N PRO A 431 36.84 -2.65 -9.38
CA PRO A 431 37.28 -3.41 -8.22
C PRO A 431 38.81 -3.56 -8.12
N TYR A 432 39.58 -3.32 -9.17
CA TYR A 432 41.04 -3.46 -9.12
C TYR A 432 41.74 -2.10 -9.03
N THR A 433 41.29 -1.10 -9.80
CA THR A 433 41.93 0.23 -9.80
C THR A 433 41.44 1.13 -8.66
N ASP A 434 40.15 1.08 -8.32
CA ASP A 434 39.54 1.99 -7.34
C ASP A 434 39.41 1.36 -5.95
N ARG A 435 40.27 0.38 -5.65
CA ARG A 435 40.16 -0.51 -4.48
C ARG A 435 39.96 0.22 -3.15
N ASP A 436 40.74 1.26 -2.88
CA ASP A 436 40.68 1.98 -1.59
C ASP A 436 39.41 2.82 -1.46
N LYS A 437 38.99 3.46 -2.57
CA LYS A 437 37.73 4.22 -2.62
C LYS A 437 36.55 3.27 -2.40
N LEU A 438 36.53 2.14 -3.12
CA LEU A 438 35.49 1.13 -3.02
C LEU A 438 35.36 0.57 -1.59
N ASP A 439 36.48 0.28 -0.91
CA ASP A 439 36.48 -0.17 0.49
C ASP A 439 35.86 0.86 1.44
N LYS A 440 36.21 2.14 1.26
CA LYS A 440 35.66 3.25 2.06
C LYS A 440 34.17 3.46 1.78
N THR A 441 33.77 3.51 0.52
CA THR A 441 32.39 3.76 0.10
C THR A 441 31.45 2.65 0.55
N LEU A 442 31.84 1.37 0.42
CA LEU A 442 31.04 0.24 0.90
C LEU A 442 30.94 0.18 2.43
N LYS A 443 32.02 0.52 3.15
CA LYS A 443 31.95 0.66 4.62
C LYS A 443 31.00 1.76 5.05
N GLN A 444 30.98 2.89 4.33
CA GLN A 444 30.02 3.97 4.59
C GLN A 444 28.57 3.47 4.41
N LEU A 445 28.27 2.75 3.33
CA LEU A 445 26.95 2.14 3.11
C LEU A 445 26.54 1.21 4.26
N LEU A 446 27.47 0.41 4.79
CA LEU A 446 27.20 -0.47 5.92
C LEU A 446 27.13 0.24 7.28
N ILE A 447 27.57 1.49 7.37
CA ILE A 447 27.30 2.34 8.55
C ILE A 447 25.87 2.87 8.47
N ILE A 448 25.44 3.32 7.28
CA ILE A 448 24.09 3.87 7.05
C ILE A 448 23.04 2.77 7.15
N GLU A 449 23.25 1.65 6.45
CA GLU A 449 22.35 0.49 6.45
C GLU A 449 23.10 -0.81 6.77
N PRO A 450 23.36 -1.11 8.05
CA PRO A 450 24.18 -2.26 8.47
C PRO A 450 23.63 -3.63 8.04
N ASN A 451 22.32 -3.71 7.85
CA ASN A 451 21.61 -4.95 7.58
C ASN A 451 21.15 -5.07 6.11
N SER A 452 21.58 -4.16 5.24
CA SER A 452 21.20 -4.19 3.82
C SER A 452 21.82 -5.41 3.12
N PRO A 453 21.03 -6.40 2.65
CA PRO A 453 21.58 -7.58 1.98
C PRO A 453 22.35 -7.18 0.72
N THR A 454 21.90 -6.12 0.04
CA THR A 454 22.52 -5.57 -1.17
C THR A 454 23.96 -5.10 -0.90
N TYR A 455 24.18 -4.31 0.16
CA TYR A 455 25.49 -3.72 0.45
C TYR A 455 26.45 -4.73 1.07
N LEU A 456 25.93 -5.61 1.94
CA LEU A 456 26.69 -6.74 2.48
C LEU A 456 27.19 -7.64 1.35
N ASN A 457 26.31 -7.98 0.40
CA ASN A 457 26.66 -8.79 -0.75
C ASN A 457 27.65 -8.08 -1.69
N ALA A 458 27.42 -6.81 -2.01
CA ALA A 458 28.33 -6.03 -2.83
C ALA A 458 29.74 -6.01 -2.23
N TYR A 459 29.87 -5.80 -0.92
CA TYR A 459 31.17 -5.79 -0.27
C TYR A 459 31.83 -7.16 -0.22
N ALA A 460 31.06 -8.21 0.08
CA ALA A 460 31.55 -9.60 0.01
C ALA A 460 32.08 -9.93 -1.38
N TYR A 461 31.31 -9.62 -2.43
CA TYR A 461 31.68 -9.90 -3.81
C TYR A 461 32.90 -9.11 -4.26
N THR A 462 33.01 -7.83 -3.90
CA THR A 462 34.19 -6.99 -4.14
C THR A 462 35.45 -7.61 -3.55
N LEU A 463 35.40 -8.03 -2.28
CA LEU A 463 36.54 -8.66 -1.60
C LEU A 463 36.94 -9.99 -2.28
N ALA A 464 35.94 -10.75 -2.73
CA ALA A 464 36.14 -12.00 -3.45
C ALA A 464 36.81 -11.79 -4.81
N LEU A 465 36.34 -10.82 -5.61
CA LEU A 465 36.95 -10.47 -6.91
C LEU A 465 38.43 -10.09 -6.77
N GLN A 466 38.77 -9.38 -5.69
CA GLN A 466 40.12 -8.96 -5.36
C GLN A 466 40.96 -10.08 -4.72
N ASN A 467 40.38 -11.29 -4.55
CA ASN A 467 40.94 -12.43 -3.83
C ASN A 467 41.59 -12.05 -2.48
N ARG A 468 40.96 -11.14 -1.73
CA ARG A 468 41.49 -10.62 -0.45
C ARG A 468 40.48 -10.78 0.66
N ARG A 469 40.97 -10.92 1.90
CA ARG A 469 40.12 -10.98 3.12
C ARG A 469 38.96 -11.98 2.98
N LEU A 470 39.17 -13.13 2.33
CA LEU A 470 38.11 -14.08 1.99
C LEU A 470 37.31 -14.57 3.20
N LYS A 471 37.94 -14.68 4.38
CA LYS A 471 37.26 -15.01 5.64
C LYS A 471 36.20 -13.96 6.01
N GLU A 472 36.52 -12.68 5.80
CA GLU A 472 35.60 -11.58 6.06
C GLU A 472 34.55 -11.46 4.96
N ALA A 473 34.94 -11.65 3.70
CA ALA A 473 34.00 -11.73 2.57
C ALA A 473 32.92 -12.80 2.83
N ARG A 474 33.32 -13.99 3.31
CA ARG A 474 32.38 -15.07 3.67
C ARG A 474 31.40 -14.59 4.75
N LYS A 475 31.88 -13.94 5.82
CA LYS A 475 31.01 -13.42 6.89
C LYS A 475 29.97 -12.42 6.37
N TYR A 476 30.37 -11.50 5.48
CA TYR A 476 29.43 -10.55 4.87
C TYR A 476 28.40 -11.26 3.99
N ALA A 477 28.80 -12.24 3.18
CA ALA A 477 27.88 -13.01 2.33
C ALA A 477 26.91 -13.86 3.16
N GLU A 478 27.37 -14.51 4.24
CA GLU A 478 26.52 -15.26 5.17
C GLU A 478 25.53 -14.35 5.89
N LEU A 479 25.97 -13.17 6.34
CA LEU A 479 25.07 -12.19 6.95
C LEU A 479 24.03 -11.67 5.94
N ALA A 480 24.43 -11.39 4.70
CA ALA A 480 23.50 -11.02 3.64
C ALA A 480 22.46 -12.12 3.39
N LEU A 481 22.89 -13.39 3.42
CA LEU A 481 22.02 -14.53 3.22
C LEU A 481 21.00 -14.70 4.36
N ASN A 482 21.37 -14.38 5.61
CA ASN A 482 20.42 -14.40 6.73
C ASN A 482 19.25 -13.43 6.53
N PHE A 483 19.51 -12.26 5.92
CA PHE A 483 18.47 -11.27 5.64
C PHE A 483 17.72 -11.52 4.32
N ALA A 484 18.32 -12.22 3.36
CA ALA A 484 17.72 -12.53 2.06
C ALA A 484 18.10 -13.95 1.58
N PRO A 485 17.53 -15.02 2.19
CA PRO A 485 17.98 -16.40 2.01
C PRO A 485 17.74 -16.98 0.60
N GLU A 486 16.76 -16.46 -0.13
CA GLU A 486 16.37 -16.95 -1.45
C GLU A 486 16.90 -16.06 -2.60
N GLN A 487 17.82 -15.13 -2.31
CA GLN A 487 18.36 -14.25 -3.34
C GLN A 487 19.53 -14.91 -4.08
N ALA A 488 19.32 -15.25 -5.35
CA ALA A 488 20.31 -15.97 -6.17
C ALA A 488 21.68 -15.28 -6.28
N SER A 489 21.73 -13.94 -6.28
CA SER A 489 22.99 -13.18 -6.33
C SER A 489 23.86 -13.32 -5.07
N ILE A 490 23.22 -13.49 -3.90
CA ILE A 490 23.92 -13.70 -2.63
C ILE A 490 24.46 -15.12 -2.55
N LEU A 491 23.65 -16.09 -2.96
CA LEU A 491 24.08 -17.47 -3.11
C LEU A 491 25.25 -17.60 -4.11
N ASP A 492 25.19 -16.91 -5.27
CA ASP A 492 26.32 -16.88 -6.23
C ASP A 492 27.60 -16.32 -5.58
N THR A 493 27.48 -15.23 -4.83
CA THR A 493 28.61 -14.59 -4.16
C THR A 493 29.22 -15.49 -3.09
N LEU A 494 28.40 -16.08 -2.21
CA LEU A 494 28.86 -17.02 -1.18
C LEU A 494 29.52 -18.24 -1.82
N GLY A 495 28.91 -18.80 -2.86
CA GLY A 495 29.44 -19.93 -3.60
C GLY A 495 30.78 -19.62 -4.27
N TYR A 496 30.92 -18.42 -4.86
CA TYR A 496 32.18 -17.97 -5.44
C TYR A 496 33.27 -17.79 -4.38
N ILE A 497 32.95 -17.22 -3.22
CA ILE A 497 33.88 -17.10 -2.09
C ILE A 497 34.31 -18.49 -1.59
N ALA A 498 33.38 -19.43 -1.43
CA ALA A 498 33.68 -20.79 -1.02
C ALA A 498 34.61 -21.49 -2.02
N PHE A 499 34.37 -21.31 -3.32
CA PHE A 499 35.24 -21.81 -4.37
C PHE A 499 36.67 -21.26 -4.25
N LEU A 500 36.84 -19.95 -4.02
CA LEU A 500 38.16 -19.32 -3.82
C LEU A 500 38.87 -19.81 -2.54
N GLN A 501 38.12 -20.30 -1.56
CA GLN A 501 38.65 -20.88 -0.33
C GLN A 501 38.93 -22.39 -0.43
N ASN A 502 38.74 -22.99 -1.61
CA ASN A 502 38.81 -24.44 -1.86
C ASN A 502 37.78 -25.27 -1.08
N ASP A 503 36.69 -24.65 -0.61
CA ASP A 503 35.55 -25.32 0.01
C ASP A 503 34.54 -25.69 -1.09
N PHE A 504 34.91 -26.69 -1.88
CA PHE A 504 34.17 -27.05 -3.10
C PHE A 504 32.80 -27.67 -2.78
N ASP A 505 32.65 -28.36 -1.65
CA ASP A 505 31.37 -28.92 -1.22
C ASP A 505 30.33 -27.81 -0.98
N THR A 506 30.70 -26.78 -0.23
CA THR A 506 29.82 -25.62 0.00
C THR A 506 29.59 -24.85 -1.29
N ALA A 507 30.65 -24.65 -2.10
CA ALA A 507 30.54 -23.95 -3.38
C ALA A 507 29.52 -24.63 -4.29
N ALA A 508 29.60 -25.95 -4.50
CA ALA A 508 28.69 -26.67 -5.40
C ALA A 508 27.25 -26.62 -4.87
N LYS A 509 27.04 -26.82 -3.56
CA LYS A 509 25.71 -26.78 -2.93
C LYS A 509 25.02 -25.43 -3.15
N VAL A 510 25.70 -24.33 -2.79
CA VAL A 510 25.12 -22.98 -2.81
C VAL A 510 24.97 -22.47 -4.25
N LEU A 511 25.94 -22.73 -5.13
CA LEU A 511 25.85 -22.36 -6.55
C LEU A 511 24.75 -23.14 -7.27
N GLY A 512 24.53 -24.40 -6.92
CA GLY A 512 23.40 -25.18 -7.42
C GLY A 512 22.05 -24.58 -7.05
N GLN A 513 21.89 -24.12 -5.80
CA GLN A 513 20.71 -23.38 -5.36
C GLN A 513 20.56 -22.06 -6.14
N ALA A 514 21.61 -21.26 -6.25
CA ALA A 514 21.60 -20.01 -7.01
C ALA A 514 21.19 -20.22 -8.48
N TYR A 515 21.70 -21.28 -9.11
CA TYR A 515 21.41 -21.64 -10.49
C TYR A 515 19.97 -22.12 -10.66
N SER A 516 19.42 -22.87 -9.70
CA SER A 516 18.02 -23.32 -9.74
C SER A 516 17.01 -22.16 -9.72
N ILE A 517 17.36 -21.07 -9.02
CA ILE A 517 16.51 -19.88 -8.86
C ILE A 517 16.61 -18.97 -10.09
N SER A 518 17.84 -18.64 -10.52
CA SER A 518 18.06 -17.60 -11.55
C SER A 518 18.24 -18.14 -12.97
N GLN A 519 18.73 -19.38 -13.10
CA GLN A 519 19.20 -19.99 -14.35
C GLN A 519 20.21 -19.11 -15.13
N ASN A 520 20.91 -18.20 -14.45
CA ASN A 520 21.89 -17.30 -15.07
C ASN A 520 23.14 -18.07 -15.53
N ILE A 521 23.64 -17.76 -16.73
CA ILE A 521 24.79 -18.45 -17.33
C ILE A 521 26.08 -18.34 -16.48
N ASN A 522 26.38 -17.17 -15.91
CA ASN A 522 27.61 -16.98 -15.13
C ASN A 522 27.57 -17.80 -13.83
N ILE A 523 26.40 -17.86 -13.20
CA ILE A 523 26.15 -18.69 -12.02
C ILE A 523 26.30 -20.16 -12.39
N GLY A 524 25.71 -20.58 -13.50
CA GLY A 524 25.84 -21.96 -14.00
C GLY A 524 27.28 -22.34 -14.33
N ILE A 525 28.08 -21.44 -14.91
CA ILE A 525 29.51 -21.66 -15.16
C ILE A 525 30.27 -21.83 -13.86
N ARG A 526 30.04 -20.97 -12.85
CA ARG A 526 30.66 -21.12 -11.53
C ARG A 526 30.24 -22.43 -10.88
N TYR A 527 28.97 -22.81 -10.98
CA TYR A 527 28.45 -24.07 -10.47
C TYR A 527 29.14 -25.28 -11.10
N ALA A 528 29.24 -25.30 -12.44
CA ALA A 528 29.94 -26.36 -13.16
C ALA A 528 31.42 -26.45 -12.74
N LYS A 529 32.12 -25.32 -12.62
CA LYS A 529 33.51 -25.29 -12.12
C LYS A 529 33.61 -25.86 -10.70
N ALA A 530 32.67 -25.51 -9.81
CA ALA A 530 32.65 -26.04 -8.45
C ALA A 530 32.44 -27.56 -8.42
N LEU A 531 31.49 -28.10 -9.19
CA LEU A 531 31.26 -29.54 -9.31
C LEU A 531 32.48 -30.29 -9.84
N TYR A 532 33.17 -29.72 -10.83
CA TYR A 532 34.39 -30.30 -11.37
C TYR A 532 35.49 -30.38 -10.30
N MET A 533 35.73 -29.28 -9.57
CA MET A 533 36.73 -29.23 -8.50
C MET A 533 36.37 -30.10 -7.29
N GLN A 534 35.08 -30.34 -7.04
CA GLN A 534 34.58 -31.27 -6.04
C GLN A 534 34.79 -32.75 -6.45
N GLY A 535 34.94 -33.02 -7.76
CA GLY A 535 35.02 -34.38 -8.31
C GLY A 535 33.67 -34.99 -8.71
N ALA A 536 32.58 -34.22 -8.69
CA ALA A 536 31.24 -34.65 -9.08
C ALA A 536 31.06 -34.65 -10.61
N LEU A 537 31.84 -35.48 -11.32
CA LEU A 537 31.97 -35.44 -12.78
C LEU A 537 30.66 -35.72 -13.54
N THR A 538 29.79 -36.59 -13.02
CA THR A 538 28.49 -36.88 -13.63
C THR A 538 27.60 -35.63 -13.60
N GLN A 539 27.46 -34.99 -12.43
CA GLN A 539 26.67 -33.76 -12.28
C GLN A 539 27.27 -32.61 -13.09
N PHE A 540 28.60 -32.50 -13.15
CA PHE A 540 29.28 -31.53 -14.01
C PHE A 540 28.87 -31.71 -15.48
N SER A 541 28.88 -32.94 -15.99
CA SER A 541 28.53 -33.25 -17.38
C SER A 541 27.06 -32.89 -17.70
N GLU A 542 26.16 -33.15 -16.77
CA GLU A 542 24.73 -32.81 -16.89
C GLU A 542 24.53 -31.29 -16.94
N VAL A 543 25.13 -30.55 -16.00
CA VAL A 543 25.03 -29.09 -15.94
C VAL A 543 25.66 -28.44 -17.19
N LEU A 544 26.80 -28.95 -17.65
CA LEU A 544 27.42 -28.47 -18.89
C LEU A 544 26.52 -28.70 -20.11
N GLN A 545 25.89 -29.88 -20.22
CA GLN A 545 24.94 -30.16 -21.29
C GLN A 545 23.73 -29.22 -21.23
N GLN A 546 23.17 -28.97 -20.05
CA GLN A 546 22.08 -28.01 -19.86
C GLN A 546 22.48 -26.59 -20.28
N LEU A 547 23.67 -26.14 -19.88
CA LEU A 547 24.20 -24.83 -20.27
C LEU A 547 24.37 -24.71 -21.79
N LYS A 548 24.88 -25.75 -22.45
CA LYS A 548 25.02 -25.79 -23.91
C LYS A 548 23.67 -25.79 -24.63
N GLN A 549 22.68 -26.53 -24.13
CA GLN A 549 21.35 -26.53 -24.72
C GLN A 549 20.69 -25.15 -24.64
N LYS A 550 20.84 -24.44 -23.52
CA LYS A 550 20.25 -23.12 -23.32
C LYS A 550 21.06 -21.98 -23.96
N HIS A 551 22.38 -22.15 -24.08
CA HIS A 551 23.31 -21.10 -24.52
C HIS A 551 24.34 -21.61 -25.54
N ALA A 552 23.86 -22.21 -26.63
CA ALA A 552 24.66 -22.96 -27.61
C ALA A 552 25.88 -22.23 -28.20
N ASN A 553 25.93 -20.89 -28.12
CA ASN A 553 26.99 -20.06 -28.72
C ASN A 553 27.71 -19.15 -27.71
N ALA A 554 27.58 -19.39 -26.40
CA ALA A 554 28.25 -18.54 -25.41
C ALA A 554 29.76 -18.86 -25.35
N PRO A 555 30.65 -17.91 -25.71
CA PRO A 555 32.10 -18.16 -25.76
C PRO A 555 32.68 -18.51 -24.38
N GLN A 556 32.02 -18.09 -23.30
CA GLN A 556 32.44 -18.43 -21.93
C GLN A 556 32.37 -19.94 -21.63
N LEU A 557 31.57 -20.72 -22.36
CA LEU A 557 31.43 -22.16 -22.17
C LEU A 557 32.60 -22.97 -22.77
N GLN A 558 33.36 -22.40 -23.71
CA GLN A 558 34.52 -23.09 -24.31
C GLN A 558 35.60 -23.44 -23.28
N GLN A 559 35.71 -22.64 -22.20
CA GLN A 559 36.63 -22.91 -21.10
C GLN A 559 36.25 -24.15 -20.27
N LEU A 560 34.99 -24.60 -20.32
CA LEU A 560 34.54 -25.80 -19.63
C LEU A 560 34.74 -27.06 -20.48
N ASP A 561 34.80 -26.92 -21.80
CA ASP A 561 34.98 -28.04 -22.72
C ASP A 561 36.37 -28.67 -22.62
N SER A 562 37.38 -27.89 -22.27
CA SER A 562 38.73 -28.39 -22.00
C SER A 562 38.83 -29.22 -20.71
N LEU A 563 37.79 -29.19 -19.86
CA LEU A 563 37.72 -29.96 -18.61
C LEU A 563 37.00 -31.31 -18.77
N ILE A 564 36.49 -31.63 -19.98
CA ILE A 564 35.88 -32.93 -20.25
C ILE A 564 36.99 -33.99 -20.38
N LEU A 565 37.07 -34.89 -19.40
CA LEU A 565 37.83 -36.13 -19.60
C LEU A 565 37.02 -37.07 -20.51
N PRO A 566 37.65 -37.80 -21.44
CA PRO A 566 36.97 -38.83 -22.20
C PRO A 566 36.47 -39.90 -21.23
N ILE A 567 35.16 -39.92 -20.98
CA ILE A 567 34.50 -40.98 -20.23
C ILE A 567 34.67 -42.26 -21.06
N THR A 568 35.68 -43.05 -20.74
CA THR A 568 35.81 -44.40 -21.26
C THR A 568 34.74 -45.24 -20.58
N VAL A 569 33.57 -45.30 -21.21
CA VAL A 569 32.54 -46.28 -20.87
C VAL A 569 33.15 -47.65 -21.15
N LYS A 570 33.67 -48.31 -20.12
CA LYS A 570 33.86 -49.77 -20.17
C LYS A 570 32.47 -50.37 -20.26
N LYS A 571 32.10 -50.79 -21.48
CA LYS A 571 31.03 -51.77 -21.68
C LYS A 571 31.45 -53.06 -20.97
N SER A 572 30.71 -53.43 -19.93
CA SER A 572 30.65 -54.80 -19.41
C SER A 572 29.24 -55.32 -19.59
#